data_AF-A0A091FID5-F1
#
_entry.id   AF-A0A091FID5-F1
#
_cell.length_a   1.000
_cell.length_b   1.000
_cell.length_c   1.000
_cell.angle_alpha   90.00
_cell.angle_beta   90.00
_cell.angle_gamma   90.00
#
_symmetry.space_group_name_H-M   'P 1'
#
loop_
_entity.id
_entity.type
_entity.pdbx_description
1 polymer ?
#
loop_
_entity_poly.entity_id
_entity_poly.type
_entity_poly.pdbx_seq_one_letter_code
_entity_poly.pdbx_strand_id
1 'polypeptide(L)'
;LKEQEKIFLAQLERMSQELLEKSHEYSSRVSERDSLLDTVIAQIEEKRDQPVVEFLLDVGKILSSCEAAKAPIPEPVSPELQRSVESLSEMSQLIVDMVAKFKVNLQKQIDSEKETVMLDPETASPHLTLSEDYKTIRLGGGKQNLPDTSKRFTGSPSVLGSRG
;
A
#
# COMPACT_ATOMS: atom_id res chain seq x y z
N LEU A 1 -9.45 -7.04 15.53
CA LEU A 1 -8.75 -7.08 14.23
C LEU A 1 -9.71 -7.17 13.06
N LYS A 2 -10.29 -8.34 12.71
CA LYS A 2 -11.19 -8.44 11.53
C LYS A 2 -12.35 -7.44 11.52
N GLU A 3 -12.98 -7.20 12.67
CA GLU A 3 -14.07 -6.22 12.77
C GLU A 3 -13.58 -4.77 12.61
N GLN A 4 -12.44 -4.43 13.22
CA GLN A 4 -11.83 -3.10 13.08
C GLN A 4 -11.35 -2.84 11.64
N GLU A 5 -10.77 -3.85 10.99
CA GLU A 5 -10.38 -3.83 9.59
C GLU A 5 -11.59 -3.56 8.69
N LYS A 6 -12.70 -4.27 8.93
CA LYS A 6 -13.95 -4.06 8.19
C LYS A 6 -14.51 -2.65 8.35
N ILE A 7 -14.49 -2.12 9.58
CA ILE A 7 -14.93 -0.74 9.85
C ILE A 7 -14.04 0.27 9.11
N PHE A 8 -12.72 0.09 9.17
CA PHE A 8 -11.76 0.98 8.54
C PHE A 8 -11.88 0.97 7.01
N LEU A 9 -12.03 -0.22 6.41
CA LEU A 9 -12.28 -0.37 4.98
C LEU A 9 -13.57 0.32 4.55
N ALA A 10 -14.66 0.15 5.30
CA ALA A 10 -15.93 0.80 4.99
C ALA A 10 -15.85 2.34 5.10
N GLN A 11 -15.06 2.86 6.05
CA GLN A 11 -14.80 4.30 6.15
C GLN A 11 -13.99 4.81 4.97
N LEU A 12 -12.94 4.09 4.58
CA LEU A 12 -12.09 4.43 3.43
C LEU A 12 -12.88 4.45 2.12
N GLU A 13 -13.71 3.43 1.89
CA GLU A 13 -14.57 3.31 0.70
C GLU A 13 -15.54 4.48 0.59
N ARG A 14 -16.21 4.84 1.71
CA ARG A 14 -17.11 6.00 1.76
C ARG A 14 -16.43 7.31 1.38
N MET A 15 -15.24 7.56 1.94
CA MET A 15 -14.48 8.78 1.63
C MET A 15 -13.96 8.80 0.19
N SER A 16 -13.53 7.64 -0.32
CA SER A 16 -13.12 7.52 -1.72
C SER A 16 -14.28 7.86 -2.66
N GLN A 17 -15.50 7.44 -2.32
CA GLN A 17 -16.69 7.76 -3.10
C GLN A 17 -17.02 9.25 -3.04
N GLU A 18 -17.02 9.87 -1.84
CA GLU A 18 -17.26 11.32 -1.69
C GLU A 18 -16.23 12.15 -2.47
N LEU A 19 -14.95 11.73 -2.46
CA LEU A 19 -13.90 12.37 -3.23
C LEU A 19 -14.12 12.25 -4.73
N LEU A 20 -14.53 11.07 -5.21
CA LEU A 20 -14.85 10.85 -6.61
C LEU A 20 -16.02 11.75 -7.06
N GLU A 21 -17.07 11.83 -6.25
CA GLU A 21 -18.25 12.65 -6.51
C GLU A 21 -17.89 14.14 -6.58
N LYS A 22 -17.16 14.67 -5.58
CA LYS A 22 -16.71 16.06 -5.60
C LYS A 22 -15.76 16.37 -6.76
N SER A 23 -14.87 15.43 -7.09
CA SER A 23 -13.96 15.57 -8.24
C SER A 23 -14.74 15.65 -9.55
N HIS A 24 -15.77 14.82 -9.72
CA HIS A 24 -16.62 14.85 -10.90
C HIS A 24 -17.43 16.16 -10.99
N GLU A 25 -18.01 16.62 -9.88
CA GLU A 25 -18.71 17.91 -9.83
C GLU A 25 -17.79 19.07 -10.21
N TYR A 26 -16.59 19.11 -9.62
CA TYR A 26 -15.58 20.11 -9.96
C TYR A 26 -15.23 20.07 -11.45
N SER A 27 -14.95 18.89 -12.00
CA SER A 27 -14.61 18.72 -13.42
C SER A 27 -15.75 19.16 -14.35
N SER A 28 -17.01 18.89 -13.98
CA SER A 28 -18.18 19.36 -14.74
C SER A 28 -18.23 20.88 -14.76
N ARG A 29 -18.11 21.51 -13.59
CA ARG A 29 -18.15 22.98 -13.47
C ARG A 29 -17.01 23.67 -14.20
N VAL A 30 -15.81 23.08 -14.20
CA VAL A 30 -14.68 23.58 -15.00
C VAL A 30 -14.99 23.46 -16.49
N SER A 31 -15.49 22.31 -16.94
CA SER A 31 -15.82 22.09 -18.37
C SER A 31 -16.93 23.02 -18.87
N GLU A 32 -17.94 23.30 -18.04
CA GLU A 32 -18.99 24.27 -18.34
C GLU A 32 -18.42 25.69 -18.50
N ARG A 33 -17.48 26.07 -17.64
CA ARG A 33 -16.79 27.36 -17.73
C ARG A 33 -15.91 27.46 -18.96
N ASP A 34 -15.17 26.41 -19.29
CA ASP A 34 -14.35 26.36 -20.50
C ASP A 34 -15.23 26.55 -21.75
N SER A 35 -16.36 25.85 -21.82
CA SER A 35 -17.33 25.99 -22.91
C SER A 35 -17.92 27.41 -23.01
N LEU A 36 -18.17 28.05 -21.87
CA LEU A 36 -18.64 29.43 -21.81
C LEU A 36 -17.56 30.41 -22.30
N LEU A 37 -16.30 30.20 -21.91
CA LEU A 37 -15.17 31.00 -22.38
C LEU A 37 -14.99 30.87 -23.89
N ASP A 38 -15.02 29.65 -24.42
CA ASP A 38 -14.96 29.39 -25.87
C ASP A 38 -16.09 30.11 -26.62
N THR A 39 -17.30 30.09 -26.06
CA THR A 39 -18.46 30.79 -26.62
C THR A 39 -18.25 32.31 -26.64
N VAL A 40 -17.74 32.89 -25.55
CA VAL A 40 -17.48 34.34 -25.45
C VAL A 40 -16.36 34.76 -26.40
N ILE A 41 -15.30 33.96 -26.51
CA ILE A 41 -14.21 34.19 -27.47
C ILE A 41 -14.75 34.21 -28.90
N ALA A 42 -15.52 33.20 -29.30
CA ALA A 42 -16.12 33.13 -30.63
C ALA A 42 -17.03 34.33 -30.94
N GLN A 43 -17.84 34.78 -29.95
CA GLN A 43 -18.68 35.97 -30.10
C GLN A 43 -17.85 37.24 -30.32
N ILE A 44 -16.74 37.41 -29.59
CA ILE A 44 -15.85 38.56 -29.75
C ILE A 44 -15.18 38.53 -31.12
N GLU A 45 -14.73 37.36 -31.57
CA GLU A 45 -14.11 37.17 -32.88
C GLU A 45 -15.09 37.46 -34.03
N GLU A 46 -16.32 36.94 -33.98
CA GLU A 46 -17.36 37.23 -34.97
C GLU A 46 -17.65 38.74 -35.06
N LYS A 47 -17.71 39.41 -33.91
CA LYS A 47 -18.08 40.83 -33.80
C LYS A 47 -16.96 41.77 -34.26
N ARG A 48 -15.71 41.31 -34.26
CA ARG A 48 -14.56 42.05 -34.79
C ARG A 48 -14.71 42.34 -36.28
N ASP A 49 -15.30 41.42 -37.04
CA ASP A 49 -15.40 41.51 -38.50
C ASP A 49 -16.71 42.16 -38.98
N GLN A 50 -17.61 42.54 -38.06
CA GLN A 50 -18.89 43.17 -38.38
C GLN A 50 -18.81 44.70 -38.58
N PRO A 51 -19.75 45.30 -39.35
CA PRO A 51 -19.90 46.74 -39.44
C PRO A 51 -20.14 47.39 -38.07
N VAL A 52 -19.58 48.59 -37.85
CA VAL A 52 -19.66 49.33 -36.58
C VAL A 52 -21.08 49.48 -36.02
N VAL A 53 -22.08 49.65 -36.90
CA VAL A 53 -23.47 49.84 -36.47
C VAL A 53 -24.05 48.58 -35.84
N GLU A 54 -23.77 47.39 -36.39
CA GLU A 54 -24.21 46.10 -35.85
C GLU A 54 -23.44 45.74 -34.58
N PHE A 55 -22.15 46.04 -34.54
CA PHE A 55 -21.32 45.89 -33.34
C PHE A 55 -21.88 46.68 -32.14
N LEU A 56 -22.22 47.96 -32.35
CA LEU A 56 -22.69 48.84 -31.29
C LEU A 56 -24.06 48.44 -30.71
N LEU A 57 -24.89 47.74 -31.47
CA LEU A 57 -26.19 47.24 -30.99
C LEU A 57 -26.03 46.07 -30.01
N ASP A 58 -25.01 45.23 -30.20
CA ASP A 58 -24.86 43.96 -29.47
C ASP A 58 -23.75 43.98 -28.40
N VAL A 59 -22.92 45.02 -28.34
CA VAL A 59 -21.77 45.10 -27.43
C VAL A 59 -22.15 44.92 -25.95
N GLY A 60 -23.32 45.40 -25.53
CA GLY A 60 -23.80 45.26 -24.14
C GLY A 60 -24.06 43.80 -23.75
N LYS A 61 -24.53 42.98 -24.69
CA LYS A 61 -24.78 41.54 -24.47
C LYS A 61 -23.47 40.78 -24.28
N ILE A 62 -22.46 41.11 -25.10
CA ILE A 62 -21.12 40.50 -25.02
C ILE A 62 -20.47 40.85 -23.69
N LEU A 63 -20.51 42.12 -23.28
CA LEU A 63 -19.97 42.56 -21.99
C LEU A 63 -20.65 41.84 -20.80
N SER A 64 -21.97 41.68 -20.85
CA SER A 64 -22.71 40.93 -19.83
C SER A 64 -22.27 39.46 -19.77
N SER A 65 -22.01 38.84 -20.93
CA SER A 65 -21.52 37.46 -21.03
C SER A 65 -20.07 37.33 -20.52
N CYS A 66 -19.20 38.31 -20.80
CA CYS A 66 -17.84 38.37 -20.27
C CYS A 66 -17.83 38.47 -18.73
N GLU A 67 -18.73 39.25 -18.15
CA GLU A 67 -18.85 39.34 -16.69
C GLU A 67 -19.30 38.02 -16.07
N ALA A 68 -20.23 37.29 -16.72
CA ALA A 68 -20.59 35.93 -16.28
C ALA A 68 -19.40 34.96 -16.36
N ALA A 69 -18.57 35.07 -17.41
CA ALA A 69 -17.37 34.25 -17.59
C ALA A 69 -16.29 34.50 -16.52
N LYS A 70 -16.18 35.73 -16.02
CA LYS A 70 -15.18 36.12 -14.99
C LYS A 70 -15.42 35.53 -13.60
N ALA A 71 -16.56 34.87 -13.35
CA ALA A 71 -16.82 34.28 -12.04
C ALA A 71 -15.65 33.37 -11.58
N PRO A 72 -15.36 33.25 -10.27
CA PRO A 72 -14.23 32.44 -9.80
C PRO A 72 -14.36 30.98 -10.20
N ILE A 73 -13.23 30.33 -10.46
CA ILE A 73 -13.18 28.86 -10.56
C ILE A 73 -13.57 28.31 -9.18
N PRO A 74 -14.43 27.28 -9.11
CA PRO A 74 -14.76 26.63 -7.84
C PRO A 74 -13.50 26.11 -7.16
N GLU A 75 -13.48 25.96 -5.84
CA GLU A 75 -12.35 25.28 -5.19
C GLU A 75 -12.32 23.80 -5.60
N PRO A 76 -11.15 23.24 -5.98
CA PRO A 76 -11.02 21.88 -6.49
C PRO A 76 -11.35 20.79 -5.47
N VAL A 77 -11.10 21.05 -4.18
CA VAL A 77 -11.37 20.12 -3.07
C VAL A 77 -11.74 20.93 -1.84
N SER A 78 -12.78 20.52 -1.11
CA SER A 78 -13.14 21.22 0.12
C SER A 78 -12.11 20.96 1.24
N PRO A 79 -11.83 21.94 2.12
CA PRO A 79 -10.86 21.79 3.21
C PRO A 79 -11.19 20.63 4.16
N GLU A 80 -12.47 20.28 4.30
CA GLU A 80 -12.95 19.14 5.11
C GLU A 80 -12.45 17.82 4.56
N LEU A 81 -12.53 17.65 3.23
CA LEU A 81 -12.14 16.40 2.58
C LEU A 81 -10.62 16.22 2.63
N GLN A 82 -9.88 17.30 2.43
CA GLN A 82 -8.42 17.29 2.58
C GLN A 82 -8.00 16.85 3.99
N ARG A 83 -8.59 17.46 5.04
CA ARG A 83 -8.33 17.07 6.43
C ARG A 83 -8.68 15.60 6.71
N SER A 84 -9.74 15.10 6.10
CA SER A 84 -10.17 13.71 6.26
C SER A 84 -9.19 12.71 5.66
N VAL A 85 -8.65 13.02 4.47
CA VAL A 85 -7.60 12.21 3.80
C VAL A 85 -6.30 12.23 4.60
N GLU A 86 -5.89 13.39 5.12
CA GLU A 86 -4.70 13.52 5.97
C GLU A 86 -4.83 12.66 7.24
N SER A 87 -5.97 12.76 7.94
CA SER A 87 -6.23 11.96 9.15
C SER A 87 -6.20 10.44 8.89
N LEU A 88 -6.73 9.99 7.76
CA LEU A 88 -6.65 8.58 7.36
C LEU A 88 -5.22 8.12 7.10
N SER A 89 -4.43 8.96 6.42
CA SER A 89 -3.03 8.68 6.12
C SER A 89 -2.23 8.48 7.41
N GLU A 90 -2.44 9.36 8.39
CA GLU A 90 -1.85 9.24 9.72
C GLU A 90 -2.25 7.95 10.41
N MET A 91 -3.54 7.60 10.40
CA MET A 91 -4.03 6.35 11.00
C MET A 91 -3.43 5.11 10.34
N SER A 92 -3.35 5.11 9.01
CA SER A 92 -2.73 4.03 8.23
C SER A 92 -1.27 3.83 8.63
N GLN A 93 -0.51 4.93 8.76
CA GLN A 93 0.89 4.88 9.19
C GLN A 93 1.03 4.28 10.60
N LEU A 94 0.17 4.68 11.54
CA LEU A 94 0.16 4.12 12.90
C LEU A 94 -0.09 2.60 12.92
N ILE A 95 -1.01 2.12 12.07
CA ILE A 95 -1.28 0.68 11.94
C ILE A 95 -0.07 -0.06 11.39
N VAL A 96 0.56 0.46 10.33
CA VAL A 96 1.76 -0.12 9.72
C VAL A 96 2.89 -0.22 10.74
N ASP A 97 3.15 0.85 11.49
CA ASP A 97 4.19 0.91 12.51
C ASP A 97 3.93 -0.09 13.65
N MET A 98 2.67 -0.19 14.10
CA MET A 98 2.27 -1.14 15.14
C MET A 98 2.49 -2.59 14.69
N VAL A 99 2.11 -2.93 13.46
CA VAL A 99 2.29 -4.27 12.90
C VAL A 99 3.77 -4.59 12.74
N ALA A 100 4.57 -3.64 12.26
CA ALA A 100 6.02 -3.81 12.15
C ALA A 100 6.67 -4.07 13.52
N LYS A 101 6.29 -3.29 14.53
CA LYS A 101 6.77 -3.47 15.91
C LYS A 101 6.37 -4.82 16.49
N PHE A 102 5.13 -5.23 16.27
CA PHE A 102 4.63 -6.54 16.72
C PHE A 102 5.42 -7.69 16.07
N LYS A 103 5.68 -7.62 14.77
CA LYS A 103 6.48 -8.61 14.05
C LYS A 103 7.90 -8.73 14.62
N VAL A 104 8.56 -7.61 14.89
CA VAL A 104 9.91 -7.59 15.49
C VAL A 104 9.89 -8.21 16.90
N ASN A 105 8.91 -7.85 17.72
CA ASN A 105 8.78 -8.39 19.08
C ASN A 105 8.54 -9.91 19.07
N LEU A 106 7.67 -10.40 18.19
CA LEU A 106 7.43 -11.83 18.01
C LEU A 106 8.69 -12.58 17.59
N GLN A 107 9.43 -12.04 16.61
CA GLN A 107 10.68 -12.65 16.17
C GLN A 107 11.69 -12.74 17.31
N LYS A 108 11.84 -11.65 18.08
CA LYS A 108 12.71 -11.63 19.26
C LYS A 108 12.30 -12.66 20.31
N GLN A 109 11.00 -12.84 20.54
CA GLN A 109 10.50 -13.84 21.48
C GLN A 109 10.82 -15.26 20.99
N ILE A 110 10.55 -15.56 19.71
CA ILE A 110 10.89 -16.85 19.10
C ILE A 110 12.40 -17.14 19.20
N ASP A 111 13.23 -16.14 18.90
CA ASP A 111 14.69 -16.29 18.98
C ASP A 111 15.16 -16.49 20.43
N SER A 112 14.46 -15.92 21.42
CA SER A 112 14.79 -16.10 22.84
C SER A 112 14.38 -17.47 23.41
N GLU A 113 13.33 -18.08 22.85
CA GLU A 113 12.86 -19.42 23.23
C GLU A 113 13.55 -20.54 22.43
N LYS A 114 14.32 -20.17 21.39
CA LYS A 114 15.06 -21.12 20.56
C LYS A 114 16.23 -21.71 21.33
N GLU A 115 16.09 -22.95 21.76
CA GLU A 115 17.21 -23.71 22.30
C GLU A 115 18.16 -24.15 21.18
N THR A 116 19.46 -24.10 21.46
CA THR A 116 20.46 -24.70 20.57
C THR A 116 20.35 -26.21 20.69
N VAL A 117 20.17 -26.89 19.57
CA VAL A 117 20.20 -28.36 19.48
C VAL A 117 21.45 -28.73 18.70
N MET A 118 22.27 -29.60 19.28
CA MET A 118 23.37 -30.26 18.58
C MET A 118 23.00 -31.71 18.30
N LEU A 119 23.68 -32.33 17.36
CA LEU A 119 23.46 -33.72 16.97
C LEU A 119 24.36 -34.61 17.82
N ASP A 120 23.80 -35.64 18.46
CA ASP A 120 24.54 -36.54 19.35
C ASP A 120 25.31 -37.61 18.54
N PRO A 121 26.66 -37.58 18.49
CA PRO A 121 27.46 -38.53 17.73
C PRO A 121 27.39 -39.97 18.24
N GLU A 122 27.06 -40.17 19.52
CA GLU A 122 26.91 -41.51 20.10
C GLU A 122 25.69 -42.22 19.53
N THR A 123 24.66 -41.47 19.16
CA THR A 123 23.41 -42.00 18.58
C THR A 123 23.46 -42.12 17.07
N ALA A 124 24.32 -41.35 16.41
CA ALA A 124 24.35 -41.21 14.96
C ALA A 124 24.61 -42.53 14.23
N SER A 125 23.77 -42.84 13.23
CA SER A 125 23.97 -44.02 12.39
C SER A 125 25.32 -43.99 11.66
N PRO A 126 26.01 -45.15 11.47
CA PRO A 126 27.25 -45.20 10.70
C PRO A 126 27.12 -44.75 9.24
N HIS A 127 25.89 -44.64 8.72
CA HIS A 127 25.61 -44.12 7.39
C HIS A 127 25.55 -42.59 7.33
N LEU A 128 25.60 -41.89 8.47
CA LEU A 128 25.52 -40.43 8.56
C LEU A 128 26.88 -39.81 8.84
N THR A 129 27.19 -38.71 8.16
CA THR A 129 28.35 -37.87 8.43
C THR A 129 27.87 -36.56 9.06
N LEU A 130 28.46 -36.23 10.22
CA LEU A 130 28.18 -35.00 10.97
C LEU A 130 29.21 -33.93 10.60
N SER A 131 28.81 -32.66 10.61
CA SER A 131 29.76 -31.55 10.58
C SER A 131 30.53 -31.43 11.89
N GLU A 132 31.69 -30.76 11.86
CA GLU A 132 32.53 -30.52 13.06
C GLU A 132 31.78 -29.77 14.18
N ASP A 133 30.82 -28.92 13.80
CA ASP A 133 29.98 -28.17 14.74
C ASP A 133 28.75 -28.95 15.22
N TYR A 134 28.57 -30.20 14.77
CA TYR A 134 27.43 -31.07 15.09
C TYR A 134 26.05 -30.43 14.84
N LYS A 135 25.94 -29.51 13.88
CA LYS A 135 24.65 -28.88 13.51
C LYS A 135 24.06 -29.39 12.20
N THR A 136 24.86 -30.08 11.39
CA THR A 136 24.42 -30.59 10.08
C THR A 136 24.66 -32.09 9.96
N ILE A 137 23.74 -32.77 9.28
CA ILE A 137 23.87 -34.18 8.90
C ILE A 137 23.93 -34.30 7.38
N ARG A 138 24.70 -35.26 6.89
CA ARG A 138 24.69 -35.70 5.50
C ARG A 138 24.64 -37.21 5.45
N LEU A 139 23.91 -37.76 4.48
CA LEU A 139 23.94 -39.19 4.22
C LEU A 139 25.23 -39.54 3.48
N GLY A 140 26.06 -40.39 4.06
CA GLY A 140 27.31 -40.84 3.46
C GLY A 140 27.07 -41.87 2.36
N GLY A 141 28.05 -42.00 1.44
CA GLY A 141 28.00 -42.98 0.34
C GLY A 141 28.22 -44.44 0.76
N GLY A 142 28.52 -44.69 2.04
CA GLY A 142 28.78 -46.02 2.59
C GLY A 142 28.74 -46.03 4.12
N LYS A 143 28.80 -47.23 4.71
CA LYS A 143 28.86 -47.41 6.16
C LYS A 143 30.24 -47.00 6.68
N GLN A 144 30.30 -46.06 7.61
CA GLN A 144 31.54 -45.70 8.29
C GLN A 144 31.94 -46.79 9.30
N ASN A 145 33.25 -46.92 9.53
CA ASN A 145 33.83 -47.83 10.51
C ASN A 145 33.74 -47.23 11.91
N LEU A 146 32.54 -47.13 12.45
CA LEU A 146 32.27 -46.68 13.81
C LEU A 146 31.94 -47.87 14.71
N PRO A 147 32.36 -47.83 16.00
CA PRO A 147 32.00 -48.87 16.95
C PRO A 147 30.49 -48.91 17.17
N ASP A 148 29.95 -50.13 17.20
CA ASP A 148 28.55 -50.36 17.51
C ASP A 148 28.31 -50.20 19.01
N THR A 149 27.30 -49.42 19.38
CA THR A 149 26.94 -49.14 20.77
C THR A 149 25.43 -49.27 20.93
N SER A 150 24.96 -49.59 22.13
CA SER A 150 23.52 -49.76 22.40
C SER A 150 22.68 -48.50 22.14
N LYS A 151 23.32 -47.33 22.05
CA LYS A 151 22.66 -46.05 21.76
C LYS A 151 22.60 -45.72 20.26
N ARG A 152 23.34 -46.45 19.40
CA ARG A 152 23.53 -46.10 18.00
C ARG A 152 22.42 -46.65 17.12
N PHE A 153 21.89 -45.84 16.19
CA PHE A 153 20.95 -46.33 15.18
C PHE A 153 21.66 -47.17 14.12
N THR A 154 21.44 -48.49 14.17
CA THR A 154 21.99 -49.44 13.19
C THR A 154 21.01 -49.80 12.08
N GLY A 155 19.70 -49.71 12.33
CA GLY A 155 18.65 -50.08 11.36
C GLY A 155 18.15 -48.94 10.46
N SER A 156 18.45 -47.68 10.79
CA SER A 156 18.03 -46.51 10.02
C SER A 156 19.12 -45.42 10.03
N PRO A 157 19.23 -44.59 8.96
CA PRO A 157 20.13 -43.44 8.93
C PRO A 157 19.56 -42.29 9.77
N SER A 158 19.58 -42.46 11.09
CA SER A 158 19.01 -41.53 12.07
C SER A 158 20.06 -41.09 13.10
N VAL A 159 19.79 -39.95 13.76
CA VAL A 159 20.58 -39.40 14.86
C VAL A 159 19.64 -38.60 15.77
N LEU A 160 19.87 -38.61 17.09
CA LEU A 160 19.12 -37.78 18.02
C LEU A 160 19.77 -36.40 18.17
N GLY A 161 18.92 -35.41 18.42
CA GLY A 161 19.37 -34.12 18.93
C GLY A 161 19.62 -34.21 20.43
N SER A 162 20.65 -33.52 20.89
CA SER A 162 20.94 -33.22 22.29
C SER A 162 20.89 -31.70 22.50
N ARG A 163 20.69 -31.29 23.75
CA ARG A 163 20.78 -29.87 24.11
C ARG A 163 22.21 -29.39 23.88
N GLY A 164 22.37 -28.35 23.07
CA GLY A 164 23.65 -27.70 22.75
C GLY A 164 24.13 -26.74 23.81
#